data_AF-V4TW18-F1
#
_entry.id   AF-V4TW18-F1
#
_cell.length_a   1.000
_cell.length_b   1.000
_cell.length_c   1.000
_cell.angle_alpha   90.00
_cell.angle_beta   90.00
_cell.angle_gamma   90.00
#
_symmetry.space_group_name_H-M   'P 1'
#
loop_
_entity.id
_entity.type
_entity.pdbx_description
1 polymer ?
#
loop_
_entity_poly.entity_id
_entity_poly.type
_entity_poly.pdbx_seq_one_letter_code
_entity_poly.pdbx_strand_id
1 'polypeptide(L)'
;MAHRRARLLFLLCALCYALNVIAGKSYYEVLQVPRGASDEQIKRAYRKLALKYHPDKNQGNEEANKRFAEINNAYEVLSDSETRNIYDTYGEEGLKQHAAGGGRGGGMGVNIQDIFSSFFGGGPMEEDEKIVKGDDVIVELDATLEDLYMGGSLKVWREKNVIKPAPGKRRCNCRNEVYHKQIGPGMFQQMTEQVCDQCQNVKYEREGYFVTVDIEKGMQDGQEVVFYEDGEPKIDGEPGDLKVSFGLLYVICFVIFHL
;
A
#
# COMPACT_ATOMS: atom_id res chain seq x y z
N MET A 1 -65.20 6.62 -16.55
CA MET A 1 -63.99 7.43 -16.83
C MET A 1 -62.86 7.25 -15.80
N ALA A 2 -63.13 6.83 -14.55
CA ALA A 2 -62.12 6.68 -13.49
C ALA A 2 -61.04 5.59 -13.75
N HIS A 3 -61.42 4.42 -14.29
CA HIS A 3 -60.46 3.33 -14.57
C HIS A 3 -59.41 3.66 -15.64
N ARG A 4 -59.72 4.51 -16.62
CA ARG A 4 -58.74 4.96 -17.62
C ARG A 4 -57.70 5.91 -17.01
N ARG A 5 -58.10 6.77 -16.07
CA ARG A 5 -57.20 7.67 -15.34
C ARG A 5 -56.30 6.91 -14.36
N ALA A 6 -56.85 5.90 -13.66
CA ALA A 6 -56.07 5.05 -12.76
C ALA A 6 -55.03 4.21 -13.51
N ARG A 7 -55.37 3.65 -14.68
CA ARG A 7 -54.41 2.93 -15.54
C ARG A 7 -53.33 3.86 -16.11
N LEU A 8 -53.68 5.09 -16.48
CA LEU A 8 -52.70 6.08 -16.95
C LEU A 8 -51.73 6.49 -15.84
N LEU A 9 -52.22 6.68 -14.61
CA LEU A 9 -51.39 6.97 -13.44
C LEU A 9 -50.48 5.80 -13.06
N PHE A 10 -50.98 4.57 -13.11
CA PHE A 10 -50.16 3.38 -12.88
C PHE A 10 -49.08 3.22 -13.94
N LEU A 11 -49.40 3.46 -15.22
CA LEU A 11 -48.42 3.42 -16.31
C LEU A 11 -47.39 4.55 -16.18
N LEU A 12 -47.79 5.75 -15.78
CA LEU A 12 -46.86 6.85 -15.51
C LEU A 12 -45.94 6.55 -14.32
N CYS A 13 -46.47 6.02 -13.21
CA CYS A 13 -45.64 5.60 -12.08
C CYS A 13 -44.71 4.43 -12.43
N ALA A 14 -45.18 3.45 -13.20
CA ALA A 14 -44.35 2.34 -13.66
C ALA A 14 -43.27 2.79 -14.65
N LEU A 15 -43.58 3.75 -15.52
CA LEU A 15 -42.64 4.36 -16.45
C LEU A 15 -41.60 5.22 -15.71
N CYS A 16 -42.01 6.01 -14.71
CA CYS A 16 -41.09 6.72 -13.81
C CYS A 16 -40.19 5.74 -13.04
N TYR A 17 -40.73 4.64 -12.53
CA TYR A 17 -39.95 3.61 -11.83
C TYR A 17 -38.96 2.93 -12.78
N ALA A 18 -39.38 2.60 -14.01
CA ALA A 18 -38.51 2.04 -15.04
C ALA A 18 -37.41 3.02 -15.46
N LEU A 19 -37.70 4.32 -15.59
CA LEU A 19 -36.70 5.35 -15.92
C LEU A 19 -35.63 5.50 -14.84
N ASN A 20 -35.97 5.32 -13.55
CA ASN A 20 -34.98 5.32 -12.47
C ASN A 20 -34.07 4.09 -12.50
N VAL A 21 -34.54 2.95 -13.01
CA VAL A 21 -33.77 1.69 -13.10
C VAL A 21 -32.80 1.68 -14.29
N ILE A 22 -33.03 2.52 -15.31
CA ILE A 22 -32.21 2.59 -16.53
C ILE A 22 -31.00 3.54 -16.36
N ALA A 23 -31.00 4.41 -15.34
CA ALA A 23 -29.84 5.20 -15.00
C ALA A 23 -28.79 4.28 -14.32
N GLY A 24 -27.59 4.18 -14.90
CA GLY A 24 -26.46 3.53 -14.23
C GLY A 24 -26.27 4.07 -12.81
N LYS A 25 -25.78 3.23 -11.89
CA LYS A 25 -25.55 3.64 -10.49
C LYS A 25 -24.66 4.88 -10.45
N SER A 26 -25.15 5.99 -9.92
CA SER A 26 -24.31 7.18 -9.79
C SER A 26 -23.23 7.00 -8.72
N TYR A 27 -22.07 7.64 -8.85
CA TYR A 27 -21.00 7.59 -7.84
C TYR A 27 -21.47 8.10 -6.47
N TYR A 28 -22.39 9.06 -6.47
CA TYR A 28 -23.07 9.54 -5.28
C TYR A 28 -23.92 8.45 -4.60
N GLU A 29 -24.64 7.62 -5.37
CA GLU A 29 -25.37 6.47 -4.83
C GLU A 29 -24.44 5.38 -4.30
N VAL A 30 -23.31 5.15 -4.97
CA VAL A 30 -22.30 4.18 -4.51
C VAL A 30 -21.73 4.59 -3.14
N LEU A 31 -21.41 5.87 -2.96
CA LEU A 31 -20.96 6.42 -1.68
C LEU A 31 -22.10 6.71 -0.68
N GLN A 32 -23.36 6.51 -1.08
CA GLN A 32 -24.54 6.78 -0.26
C GLN A 32 -24.62 8.24 0.23
N VAL A 33 -24.26 9.19 -0.64
CA VAL A 33 -24.30 10.63 -0.37
C VAL A 33 -25.16 11.35 -1.41
N PRO A 34 -25.77 12.50 -1.08
CA PRO A 34 -26.50 13.30 -2.07
C PRO A 34 -25.52 13.96 -3.07
N ARG A 35 -25.99 14.28 -4.28
CA ARG A 35 -25.16 14.94 -5.32
C ARG A 35 -24.52 16.26 -4.88
N GLY A 36 -25.18 16.98 -3.97
CA GLY A 36 -24.69 18.23 -3.36
C GLY A 36 -23.83 18.05 -2.10
N ALA A 37 -23.29 16.84 -1.85
CA ALA A 37 -22.48 16.58 -0.66
C ALA A 37 -21.17 17.40 -0.67
N SER A 38 -20.78 17.88 0.50
CA SER A 38 -19.46 18.51 0.67
C SER A 38 -18.33 17.47 0.65
N ASP A 39 -17.11 17.90 0.37
CA ASP A 39 -15.94 17.02 0.29
C ASP A 39 -15.71 16.27 1.61
N GLU A 40 -16.01 16.92 2.75
CA GLU A 40 -15.97 16.29 4.06
C GLU A 40 -16.99 15.15 4.21
N GLN A 41 -18.19 15.31 3.65
CA GLN A 41 -19.23 14.29 3.67
C GLN A 41 -18.85 13.10 2.79
N ILE A 42 -18.30 13.37 1.61
CA ILE A 42 -17.78 12.35 0.68
C ILE A 42 -16.65 11.56 1.35
N LYS A 43 -15.67 12.25 1.94
CA LYS A 43 -14.55 11.62 2.67
C LYS A 43 -15.00 10.82 3.89
N ARG A 44 -16.03 11.29 4.61
CA ARG A 44 -16.60 10.57 5.75
C ARG A 44 -17.33 9.30 5.30
N ALA A 45 -18.12 9.38 4.24
CA ALA A 45 -18.84 8.25 3.67
C ALA A 45 -17.89 7.18 3.14
N TYR A 46 -16.87 7.60 2.39
CA TYR A 46 -15.80 6.73 1.90
C TYR A 46 -15.15 5.95 3.05
N ARG A 47 -14.66 6.63 4.10
CA ARG A 47 -14.02 5.96 5.26
C ARG A 47 -14.94 4.92 5.91
N LYS A 48 -16.23 5.23 6.04
CA LYS A 48 -17.20 4.29 6.63
C LYS A 48 -17.41 3.05 5.76
N LEU A 49 -17.50 3.22 4.44
CA LEU A 49 -17.74 2.13 3.50
C LEU A 49 -16.47 1.31 3.26
N ALA A 50 -15.30 1.95 3.15
CA ALA A 50 -14.01 1.32 3.00
C ALA A 50 -13.69 0.40 4.19
N LEU A 51 -13.96 0.83 5.43
CA LEU A 51 -13.81 -0.01 6.62
C LEU A 51 -14.78 -1.21 6.63
N LYS A 52 -15.98 -1.04 6.08
CA LYS A 52 -17.01 -2.10 6.04
C LYS A 52 -16.67 -3.17 5.01
N TYR A 53 -16.18 -2.77 3.84
CA TYR A 53 -15.89 -3.65 2.70
C TYR A 53 -14.39 -3.92 2.54
N HIS A 54 -13.58 -3.65 3.57
CA HIS A 54 -12.14 -3.88 3.51
C HIS A 54 -11.84 -5.37 3.25
N PRO A 55 -10.90 -5.70 2.34
CA PRO A 55 -10.56 -7.08 2.00
C PRO A 55 -10.10 -7.92 3.21
N ASP A 56 -9.35 -7.29 4.13
CA ASP A 56 -8.89 -7.95 5.35
C ASP A 56 -10.03 -8.47 6.25
N LYS A 57 -11.15 -7.75 6.31
CA LYS A 57 -12.32 -8.14 7.13
C LYS A 57 -13.29 -9.04 6.38
N ASN A 58 -13.17 -9.13 5.06
CA ASN A 58 -14.11 -9.83 4.17
C ASN A 58 -13.36 -10.80 3.23
N GLN A 59 -12.37 -11.52 3.77
CA GLN A 59 -11.54 -12.44 3.01
C GLN A 59 -12.40 -13.51 2.33
N GLY A 60 -12.23 -13.68 1.01
CA GLY A 60 -12.96 -14.66 0.21
C GLY A 60 -14.37 -14.24 -0.23
N ASN A 61 -14.82 -13.02 0.05
CA ASN A 61 -16.11 -12.52 -0.44
C ASN A 61 -15.93 -11.66 -1.71
N GLU A 62 -16.17 -12.25 -2.87
CA GLU A 62 -16.07 -11.58 -4.17
C GLU A 62 -17.02 -10.37 -4.30
N GLU A 63 -18.21 -10.43 -3.70
CA GLU A 63 -19.16 -9.32 -3.74
C GLU A 63 -18.66 -8.12 -2.93
N ALA A 64 -18.04 -8.37 -1.77
CA ALA A 64 -17.43 -7.31 -0.97
C ALA A 64 -16.25 -6.65 -1.71
N ASN A 65 -15.43 -7.44 -2.40
CA ASN A 65 -14.32 -6.93 -3.22
C ASN A 65 -14.83 -6.07 -4.39
N LYS A 66 -15.88 -6.52 -5.08
CA LYS A 66 -16.50 -5.74 -6.16
C LYS A 66 -17.08 -4.43 -5.64
N ARG A 67 -17.75 -4.44 -4.49
CA ARG A 67 -18.28 -3.23 -3.86
C ARG A 67 -17.18 -2.28 -3.41
N PHE A 68 -16.09 -2.81 -2.86
CA PHE A 68 -14.93 -2.01 -2.47
C PHE A 68 -14.30 -1.31 -3.67
N ALA A 69 -14.18 -2.00 -4.81
CA ALA A 69 -13.71 -1.40 -6.06
C ALA A 69 -14.65 -0.29 -6.55
N GLU A 70 -15.98 -0.51 -6.55
CA GLU A 70 -16.98 0.52 -6.88
C GLU A 70 -16.83 1.75 -5.96
N ILE A 71 -16.63 1.55 -4.65
CA ILE A 71 -16.47 2.62 -3.66
C ILE A 71 -15.19 3.44 -3.88
N ASN A 72 -14.07 2.78 -4.18
CA ASN A 72 -12.80 3.46 -4.44
C ASN A 72 -12.88 4.32 -5.70
N ASN A 73 -13.44 3.77 -6.78
CA ASN A 73 -13.63 4.48 -8.03
C ASN A 73 -14.53 5.71 -7.85
N ALA A 74 -15.63 5.58 -7.12
CA ALA A 74 -16.52 6.68 -6.81
C ALA A 74 -15.82 7.78 -5.97
N TYR A 75 -14.98 7.40 -5.01
CA TYR A 75 -14.25 8.37 -4.19
C TYR A 75 -13.19 9.11 -5.00
N GLU A 76 -12.44 8.43 -5.86
CA GLU A 76 -11.41 9.05 -6.68
C GLU A 76 -11.99 10.17 -7.56
N VAL A 77 -13.09 9.88 -8.26
CA VAL A 77 -13.80 10.85 -9.12
C VAL A 77 -14.43 11.99 -8.31
N LEU A 78 -14.98 11.71 -7.12
CA LEU A 78 -15.69 12.72 -6.34
C LEU A 78 -14.79 13.50 -5.37
N SER A 79 -13.54 13.06 -5.17
CA SER A 79 -12.59 13.68 -4.24
C SER A 79 -11.87 14.88 -4.82
N ASP A 80 -11.64 14.90 -6.14
CA ASP A 80 -11.01 16.01 -6.84
C ASP A 80 -12.06 16.90 -7.50
N SER A 81 -11.89 18.23 -7.37
CA SER A 81 -12.88 19.19 -7.85
C SER A 81 -13.01 19.24 -9.37
N GLU A 82 -11.93 18.95 -10.11
CA GLU A 82 -11.92 18.98 -11.58
C GLU A 82 -12.63 17.75 -12.12
N THR A 83 -12.25 16.55 -11.65
CA THR A 83 -12.87 15.29 -12.07
C THR A 83 -14.34 15.20 -11.66
N ARG A 84 -14.69 15.71 -10.48
CA ARG A 84 -16.08 15.84 -10.02
C ARG A 84 -16.89 16.74 -10.94
N ASN A 85 -16.36 17.89 -11.34
CA ASN A 85 -17.05 18.81 -12.25
C ASN A 85 -17.27 18.19 -13.64
N ILE A 86 -16.26 17.46 -14.15
CA ILE A 86 -16.38 16.72 -15.41
C ILE A 86 -17.47 15.65 -15.29
N TYR A 87 -17.50 14.89 -14.20
CA TYR A 87 -18.54 13.90 -13.95
C TYR A 87 -19.93 14.53 -13.83
N ASP A 88 -20.06 15.64 -13.11
CA ASP A 88 -21.34 16.32 -12.92
C ASP A 88 -21.87 16.93 -14.23
N THR A 89 -20.99 17.34 -15.14
CA THR A 89 -21.35 17.98 -16.42
C THR A 89 -21.58 16.97 -17.54
N TYR A 90 -20.72 15.95 -17.65
CA TYR A 90 -20.63 15.05 -18.80
C TYR A 90 -20.85 13.57 -18.44
N GLY A 91 -21.05 13.25 -17.15
CA GLY A 91 -21.20 11.88 -16.67
C GLY A 91 -19.95 11.03 -16.82
N GLU A 92 -20.12 9.71 -16.75
CA GLU A 92 -19.02 8.75 -16.90
C GLU A 92 -18.35 8.80 -18.29
N GLU A 93 -19.09 9.20 -19.32
CA GLU A 93 -18.58 9.33 -20.69
C GLU A 93 -17.55 10.46 -20.81
N GLY A 94 -17.77 11.58 -20.12
CA GLY A 94 -16.81 12.68 -20.06
C GLY A 94 -15.50 12.32 -19.37
N LEU A 95 -15.56 11.49 -18.32
CA LEU A 95 -14.36 10.97 -17.65
C LEU A 95 -13.54 10.08 -18.58
N LYS A 96 -14.19 9.21 -19.36
CA LYS A 96 -13.51 8.34 -20.34
C LYS A 96 -12.84 9.14 -21.46
N GLN A 97 -13.48 10.22 -21.92
CA GLN A 97 -12.90 11.10 -22.93
C GLN A 97 -11.73 11.93 -22.38
N HIS A 98 -11.83 12.39 -21.13
CA HIS A 98 -10.74 13.08 -20.42
C HIS A 98 -9.52 12.15 -20.20
N ALA A 99 -9.76 10.87 -19.91
CA ALA A 99 -8.70 9.88 -19.80
C ALA A 99 -8.03 9.51 -21.15
N ALA A 100 -8.79 9.51 -22.26
CA ALA A 100 -8.29 9.12 -23.58
C ALA A 100 -7.58 10.24 -24.36
N GLY A 101 -7.87 11.51 -24.05
CA GLY A 101 -7.24 12.67 -24.68
C GLY A 101 -6.14 13.22 -23.80
N GLY A 102 -4.89 12.75 -23.99
CA GLY A 102 -3.69 13.08 -23.19
C GLY A 102 -3.46 14.57 -22.86
N GLY A 103 -4.20 15.05 -21.87
CA GLY A 103 -4.15 16.38 -21.30
C GLY A 103 -3.20 16.40 -20.12
N ARG A 104 -2.16 17.20 -20.26
CA ARG A 104 -1.06 17.44 -19.34
C ARG A 104 -1.57 18.04 -18.02
N GLY A 105 -1.92 17.19 -17.06
CA GLY A 105 -2.26 17.54 -15.67
C GLY A 105 -2.24 16.28 -14.81
N GLY A 106 -1.49 16.29 -13.71
CA GLY A 106 -1.26 15.10 -12.89
C GLY A 106 -2.56 14.58 -12.27
N GLY A 107 -3.02 13.45 -12.76
CA GLY A 107 -4.15 12.69 -12.25
C GLY A 107 -4.36 11.48 -13.15
N MET A 108 -4.17 10.28 -12.60
CA MET A 108 -4.23 8.97 -13.28
C MET A 108 -5.50 8.81 -14.13
N GLY A 109 -5.45 9.19 -15.39
CA GLY A 109 -6.48 8.94 -16.40
C GLY A 109 -6.37 7.52 -16.95
N VAL A 110 -6.47 6.53 -16.07
CA VAL A 110 -6.43 5.11 -16.46
C VAL A 110 -7.83 4.55 -16.27
N ASN A 111 -8.36 3.82 -17.25
CA ASN A 111 -9.62 3.09 -17.07
C ASN A 111 -9.44 2.16 -15.86
N ILE A 112 -10.04 2.49 -14.71
CA ILE A 112 -9.86 1.70 -13.48
C ILE A 112 -10.44 0.30 -13.65
N GLN A 113 -11.36 0.07 -14.60
CA GLN A 113 -11.78 -1.28 -14.98
C GLN A 113 -10.62 -2.10 -15.61
N ASP A 114 -9.76 -1.43 -16.40
CA ASP A 114 -8.56 -2.00 -17.04
C ASP A 114 -7.36 -2.07 -16.07
N ILE A 115 -7.22 -1.11 -15.13
CA ILE A 115 -6.29 -1.24 -14.00
C ILE A 115 -6.72 -2.38 -13.09
N PHE A 116 -7.99 -2.48 -12.73
CA PHE A 116 -8.48 -3.50 -11.80
C PHE A 116 -8.36 -4.90 -12.40
N SER A 117 -8.61 -5.05 -13.72
CA SER A 117 -8.34 -6.30 -14.43
C SER A 117 -6.86 -6.58 -14.63
N SER A 118 -5.99 -5.56 -14.72
CA SER A 118 -4.53 -5.73 -14.72
C SER A 118 -3.97 -6.05 -13.33
N PHE A 119 -4.58 -5.51 -12.26
CA PHE A 119 -4.23 -5.69 -10.85
C PHE A 119 -4.68 -7.06 -10.32
N PHE A 120 -5.82 -7.57 -10.80
CA PHE A 120 -6.31 -8.93 -10.48
C PHE A 120 -5.98 -9.98 -11.56
N GLY A 121 -5.40 -9.57 -12.69
CA GLY A 121 -5.20 -10.41 -13.88
C GLY A 121 -3.89 -10.13 -14.60
N GLY A 122 -2.77 -10.10 -13.86
CA GLY A 122 -1.44 -10.39 -14.41
C GLY A 122 -0.91 -9.45 -15.51
N GLY A 123 -1.16 -8.14 -15.42
CA GLY A 123 -0.47 -7.11 -16.22
C GLY A 123 0.73 -6.52 -15.47
N PRO A 124 1.74 -5.96 -16.19
CA PRO A 124 3.05 -5.66 -15.63
C PRO A 124 2.92 -4.63 -14.50
N MET A 125 3.29 -5.04 -13.28
CA MET A 125 3.51 -4.10 -12.18
C MET A 125 4.41 -2.99 -12.70
N GLU A 126 3.94 -1.74 -12.64
CA GLU A 126 4.85 -0.62 -12.47
C GLU A 126 5.74 -1.01 -11.29
N GLU A 127 7.03 -1.22 -11.57
CA GLU A 127 8.03 -1.36 -10.53
C GLU A 127 8.06 -0.01 -9.83
N ASP A 128 7.20 0.17 -8.82
CA ASP A 128 7.51 1.04 -7.70
C ASP A 128 8.98 0.77 -7.39
N GLU A 129 9.83 1.80 -7.42
CA GLU A 129 11.24 1.68 -7.03
C GLU A 129 11.27 1.15 -5.60
N LYS A 130 11.26 -0.18 -5.46
CA LYS A 130 11.27 -0.85 -4.16
C LYS A 130 12.63 -0.56 -3.59
N ILE A 131 12.67 0.41 -2.68
CA ILE A 131 13.84 0.66 -1.85
C ILE A 131 14.25 -0.69 -1.28
N VAL A 132 15.47 -1.12 -1.62
CA VAL A 132 15.94 -2.45 -1.25
C VAL A 132 16.08 -2.46 0.27
N LYS A 133 15.25 -3.25 0.94
CA LYS A 133 15.34 -3.42 2.39
C LYS A 133 16.41 -4.44 2.76
N GLY A 134 17.10 -4.19 3.86
CA GLY A 134 18.01 -5.12 4.50
C GLY A 134 17.27 -6.31 5.11
N ASP A 135 18.02 -7.33 5.50
CA ASP A 135 17.47 -8.53 6.10
C ASP A 135 17.07 -8.27 7.57
N ASP A 136 15.94 -8.81 7.99
CA ASP A 136 15.49 -8.78 9.38
C ASP A 136 16.34 -9.72 10.24
N VAL A 137 16.64 -9.29 11.47
CA VAL A 137 17.39 -10.09 12.44
C VAL A 137 16.46 -10.52 13.57
N ILE A 138 16.35 -11.82 13.81
CA ILE A 138 15.56 -12.37 14.92
C ILE A 138 16.52 -12.81 16.04
N VAL A 139 16.32 -12.30 17.25
CA VAL A 139 17.11 -12.65 18.44
C VAL A 139 16.18 -13.21 19.50
N GLU A 140 16.43 -14.45 19.90
CA GLU A 140 15.70 -15.09 20.99
C GLU A 140 16.41 -14.78 22.31
N LEU A 141 15.69 -14.20 23.27
CA LEU A 141 16.18 -13.91 24.61
C LEU A 141 15.40 -14.72 25.62
N ASP A 142 16.13 -15.34 26.54
CA ASP A 142 15.50 -16.02 27.66
C ASP A 142 15.15 -15.02 28.77
N ALA A 143 13.87 -14.98 29.15
CA ALA A 143 13.39 -14.20 30.30
C ALA A 143 12.86 -15.11 31.40
N THR A 144 12.97 -14.65 32.64
CA THR A 144 12.35 -15.34 33.77
C THR A 144 10.84 -15.04 33.80
N LEU A 145 10.06 -15.95 34.40
CA LEU A 145 8.62 -15.73 34.61
C LEU A 145 8.35 -14.48 35.46
N GLU A 146 9.25 -14.16 36.40
CA GLU A 146 9.16 -12.95 37.22
C GLU A 146 9.31 -11.69 36.37
N ASP A 147 10.29 -11.65 35.46
CA ASP A 147 10.51 -10.50 34.56
C ASP A 147 9.33 -10.28 33.60
N LEU A 148 8.76 -11.35 33.06
CA LEU A 148 7.57 -11.28 32.18
C LEU A 148 6.33 -10.78 32.94
N TYR A 149 6.19 -11.11 34.23
CA TYR A 149 5.04 -10.71 35.03
C TYR A 149 5.18 -9.29 35.60
N MET A 150 6.34 -8.98 36.18
CA MET A 150 6.61 -7.72 36.86
C MET A 150 7.04 -6.59 35.92
N GLY A 151 7.50 -6.95 34.72
CA GLY A 151 8.15 -6.05 33.77
C GLY A 151 9.60 -5.75 34.18
N GLY A 152 10.46 -5.50 33.20
CA GLY A 152 11.89 -5.29 33.42
C GLY A 152 12.59 -4.72 32.20
N SER A 153 13.89 -4.50 32.28
CA SER A 153 14.72 -4.08 31.14
C SER A 153 15.96 -4.96 31.05
N LEU A 154 16.14 -5.65 29.93
CA LEU A 154 17.29 -6.53 29.70
C LEU A 154 18.28 -5.83 28.76
N LYS A 155 19.55 -5.74 29.17
CA LYS A 155 20.63 -5.21 28.32
C LYS A 155 21.35 -6.35 27.63
N VAL A 156 21.29 -6.37 26.30
CA VAL A 156 21.90 -7.39 25.47
C VAL A 156 23.04 -6.79 24.66
N TRP A 157 24.19 -7.46 24.68
CA TRP A 157 25.30 -7.10 23.80
C TRP A 157 25.05 -7.67 22.40
N ARG A 158 25.06 -6.79 21.39
CA ARG A 158 24.87 -7.16 19.99
C ARG A 158 26.00 -6.61 19.13
N GLU A 159 26.51 -7.44 18.24
CA GLU A 159 27.38 -7.00 17.14
C GLU A 159 26.55 -6.76 15.88
N LYS A 160 26.69 -5.57 15.28
CA LYS A 160 25.98 -5.16 14.05
C LYS A 160 27.02 -4.70 13.03
N ASN A 161 26.77 -4.99 11.75
CA ASN A 161 27.53 -4.36 10.69
C ASN A 161 27.09 -2.89 10.56
N VAL A 162 28.02 -1.95 10.49
CA VAL A 162 27.75 -0.54 10.19
C VAL A 162 28.43 -0.15 8.88
N ILE A 163 27.76 0.68 8.10
CA ILE A 163 28.27 1.18 6.83
C ILE A 163 29.17 2.39 7.12
N LYS A 164 30.48 2.25 6.88
CA LYS A 164 31.44 3.36 7.02
C LYS A 164 31.95 3.85 5.67
N PRO A 165 32.25 5.15 5.54
CA PRO A 165 32.84 5.70 4.33
C PRO A 165 34.24 5.10 4.09
N ALA A 166 34.50 4.72 2.85
CA ALA A 166 35.78 4.20 2.36
C ALA A 166 36.35 5.13 1.28
N PRO A 167 37.67 5.14 1.06
CA PRO A 167 38.26 5.92 -0.02
C PRO A 167 37.76 5.44 -1.39
N GLY A 168 37.59 6.38 -2.32
CA GLY A 168 37.12 6.14 -3.68
C GLY A 168 35.64 6.49 -3.92
N LYS A 169 35.22 6.38 -5.18
CA LYS A 169 33.82 6.53 -5.61
C LYS A 169 33.34 5.23 -6.22
N ARG A 170 32.08 4.87 -5.99
CA ARG A 170 31.40 3.72 -6.60
C ARG A 170 30.30 4.20 -7.53
N ARG A 171 29.95 3.37 -8.52
CA ARG A 171 28.79 3.61 -9.40
C ARG A 171 27.53 3.13 -8.69
N CYS A 172 26.50 3.97 -8.63
CA CYS A 172 25.20 3.71 -7.99
C CYS A 172 24.09 4.22 -8.92
N ASN A 173 22.82 3.87 -8.62
CA ASN A 173 21.64 4.35 -9.35
C ASN A 173 21.77 4.25 -10.88
N CYS A 174 22.30 3.12 -11.36
CA CYS A 174 22.52 2.92 -12.78
C CYS A 174 21.19 2.71 -13.50
N ARG A 175 20.88 3.62 -14.44
CA ARG A 175 19.70 3.52 -15.30
C ARG A 175 20.08 3.42 -16.77
N ASN A 176 19.25 2.72 -17.54
CA ASN A 176 19.43 2.58 -18.98
C ASN A 176 18.78 3.78 -19.67
N GLU A 177 19.59 4.68 -20.22
CA GLU A 177 19.11 5.80 -21.01
C GLU A 177 19.23 5.47 -22.49
N VAL A 178 18.15 5.70 -23.23
CA VAL A 178 18.11 5.51 -24.67
C VAL A 178 18.40 6.86 -25.34
N TYR A 179 19.44 6.92 -26.17
CA TYR A 179 19.71 8.09 -26.99
C TYR A 179 19.81 7.73 -28.47
N HIS A 180 19.44 8.67 -29.33
CA HIS A 180 19.47 8.49 -30.77
C HIS A 180 20.77 9.07 -31.31
N LYS A 181 21.60 8.24 -31.95
CA LYS A 181 22.84 8.67 -32.60
C LYS A 181 22.65 8.68 -34.11
N GLN A 182 22.86 9.83 -34.75
CA GLN A 182 22.85 9.92 -36.21
C GLN A 182 24.17 9.37 -36.76
N ILE A 183 24.09 8.30 -37.56
CA ILE A 183 25.27 7.62 -38.14
C ILE A 183 25.49 8.07 -39.60
N GLY A 184 24.47 8.66 -40.23
CA GLY A 184 24.58 9.25 -41.55
C GLY A 184 23.38 10.14 -41.89
N PRO A 185 23.36 10.76 -43.08
CA PRO A 185 22.23 11.57 -43.53
C PRO A 185 20.95 10.74 -43.53
N GLY A 186 19.99 11.06 -42.67
CA GLY A 186 18.71 10.34 -42.55
C GLY A 186 18.74 9.00 -41.80
N MET A 187 19.88 8.55 -41.26
CA MET A 187 19.99 7.31 -40.48
C MET A 187 20.25 7.59 -39.00
N PHE A 188 19.25 7.32 -38.15
CA PHE A 188 19.36 7.37 -36.69
C PHE A 188 19.38 5.95 -36.12
N GLN A 189 20.37 5.64 -35.28
CA GLN A 189 20.41 4.40 -34.51
C GLN A 189 20.05 4.70 -33.05
N GLN A 190 19.08 3.96 -32.53
CA GLN A 190 18.76 3.96 -31.11
C GLN A 190 19.84 3.16 -30.38
N MET A 191 20.58 3.82 -29.47
CA MET A 191 21.57 3.18 -28.60
C MET A 191 21.11 3.31 -27.15
N THR A 192 21.32 2.26 -26.36
CA THR A 192 21.06 2.29 -24.92
C THR A 192 22.40 2.38 -24.20
N GLU A 193 22.57 3.38 -23.34
CA GLU A 193 23.74 3.54 -22.49
C GLU A 193 23.33 3.52 -21.02
N GLN A 194 24.10 2.78 -20.22
CA GLN A 194 23.87 2.69 -18.78
C GLN A 194 24.55 3.89 -18.12
N VAL A 195 23.74 4.89 -17.76
CA VAL A 195 24.18 6.08 -17.04
C VAL A 195 24.08 5.78 -15.55
N CYS A 196 25.19 5.94 -14.82
CA CYS A 196 25.25 5.71 -13.38
C CYS A 196 25.73 6.97 -12.65
N ASP A 197 25.19 7.18 -11.46
CA ASP A 197 25.67 8.21 -10.54
C ASP A 197 26.98 7.77 -9.86
N GLN A 198 27.77 8.75 -9.42
CA GLN A 198 29.00 8.51 -8.65
C GLN A 198 28.77 8.71 -7.16
N CYS A 199 28.46 7.65 -6.43
CA CYS A 199 28.30 7.65 -4.98
C CYS A 199 29.64 7.49 -4.25
N GLN A 200 29.65 7.86 -2.96
CA GLN A 200 30.77 7.58 -2.06
C GLN A 200 30.93 6.06 -1.87
N ASN A 201 32.19 5.60 -1.87
CA ASN A 201 32.48 4.22 -1.57
C ASN A 201 32.25 3.93 -0.08
N VAL A 202 31.72 2.77 0.24
CA VAL A 202 31.40 2.37 1.62
C VAL A 202 31.86 0.95 1.89
N LYS A 203 32.19 0.66 3.15
CA LYS A 203 32.58 -0.67 3.62
C LYS A 203 31.74 -1.05 4.85
N TYR A 204 31.52 -2.34 5.04
CA TYR A 204 30.94 -2.85 6.29
C TYR A 204 32.03 -2.98 7.34
N GLU A 205 31.76 -2.51 8.55
CA GLU A 205 32.61 -2.70 9.72
C GLU A 205 31.74 -3.22 10.87
N ARG A 206 32.23 -4.20 11.65
CA ARG A 206 31.48 -4.75 12.77
C ARG A 206 31.68 -3.88 14.01
N GLU A 207 30.58 -3.40 14.58
CA GLU A 207 30.57 -2.66 15.83
C GLU A 207 29.61 -3.32 16.83
N GLY A 208 30.07 -3.46 18.08
CA GLY A 208 29.27 -3.99 19.17
C GLY A 208 28.64 -2.87 19.99
N TYR A 209 27.35 -2.98 20.30
CA TYR A 209 26.64 -2.05 21.18
C TYR A 209 25.64 -2.78 22.08
N PHE A 210 25.26 -2.13 23.17
CA PHE A 210 24.22 -2.64 24.06
C PHE A 210 22.85 -2.18 23.60
N VAL A 211 21.97 -3.14 23.29
CA VAL A 211 20.53 -2.90 23.08
C VAL A 211 19.82 -3.09 24.41
N THR A 212 19.01 -2.12 24.83
CA THR A 212 18.15 -2.28 26.01
C THR A 212 16.76 -2.69 25.52
N VAL A 213 16.31 -3.87 25.91
CA VAL A 213 14.99 -4.39 25.57
C VAL A 213 14.11 -4.32 26.78
N ASP A 214 13.01 -3.56 26.67
CA ASP A 214 12.05 -3.40 27.74
C ASP A 214 10.98 -4.50 27.66
N ILE A 215 10.80 -5.22 28.76
CA ILE A 215 9.80 -6.27 28.93
C ILE A 215 8.58 -5.63 29.56
N GLU A 216 7.47 -5.60 28.81
CA GLU A 216 6.20 -5.11 29.32
C GLU A 216 5.58 -6.06 30.34
N LYS A 217 4.75 -5.52 31.24
CA LYS A 217 4.10 -6.32 32.29
C LYS A 217 3.04 -7.24 31.69
N GLY A 218 3.13 -8.53 31.98
CA GLY A 218 2.19 -9.53 31.48
C GLY A 218 2.46 -9.94 30.04
N MET A 219 3.68 -9.76 29.57
CA MET A 219 4.10 -10.19 28.24
C MET A 219 4.04 -11.73 28.13
N GLN A 220 3.59 -12.24 26.98
CA GLN A 220 3.43 -13.68 26.77
C GLN A 220 4.72 -14.33 26.26
N ASP A 221 4.85 -15.63 26.51
CA ASP A 221 5.92 -16.46 25.94
C ASP A 221 5.83 -16.45 24.40
N GLY A 222 6.95 -16.23 23.72
CA GLY A 222 7.03 -16.07 22.27
C GLY A 222 6.55 -14.72 21.73
N GLN A 223 6.21 -13.75 22.59
CA GLN A 223 5.89 -12.40 22.14
C GLN A 223 7.14 -11.68 21.64
N GLU A 224 7.02 -10.97 20.51
CA GLU A 224 8.12 -10.26 19.85
C GLU A 224 8.07 -8.75 20.12
N VAL A 225 9.24 -8.16 20.38
CA VAL A 225 9.46 -6.72 20.42
C VAL A 225 10.27 -6.33 19.18
N VAL A 226 9.75 -5.37 18.40
CA VAL A 226 10.36 -4.95 17.13
C VAL A 226 11.08 -3.62 17.31
N PHE A 227 12.36 -3.60 16.96
CA PHE A 227 13.17 -2.40 16.82
C PHE A 227 13.30 -2.08 15.34
N TYR A 228 12.63 -1.02 14.92
CA TYR A 228 12.64 -0.56 13.53
C TYR A 228 14.02 -0.09 13.10
N GLU A 229 14.40 -0.40 11.85
CA GLU A 229 15.67 0.02 11.22
C GLU A 229 16.95 -0.48 11.91
N ASP A 230 16.80 -1.44 12.84
CA ASP A 230 17.91 -1.95 13.62
C ASP A 230 18.44 -3.30 13.13
N GLY A 231 17.93 -3.86 12.04
CA GLY A 231 18.39 -5.10 11.39
C GLY A 231 19.73 -4.99 10.64
N GLU A 232 19.93 -5.82 9.61
CA GLU A 232 21.15 -5.76 8.79
C GLU A 232 21.10 -4.56 7.82
N PRO A 233 22.17 -3.77 7.70
CA PRO A 233 22.19 -2.65 6.76
C PRO A 233 22.42 -3.12 5.31
N LYS A 234 21.84 -2.39 4.35
CA LYS A 234 22.05 -2.60 2.92
C LYS A 234 22.64 -1.34 2.28
N ILE A 235 23.60 -1.52 1.36
CA ILE A 235 24.13 -0.41 0.55
C ILE A 235 23.01 0.09 -0.40
N ASP A 236 22.77 1.40 -0.40
CA ASP A 236 21.68 2.07 -1.14
C ASP A 236 20.27 1.65 -0.74
N GLY A 237 20.12 1.06 0.46
CA GLY A 237 18.87 0.53 0.94
C GLY A 237 18.53 0.98 2.37
N GLU A 238 17.31 0.69 2.78
CA GLU A 238 16.89 0.80 4.17
C GLU A 238 17.41 -0.41 4.95
N PRO A 239 17.87 -0.25 6.21
CA PRO A 239 18.17 -1.41 7.07
C PRO A 239 16.89 -2.22 7.35
N GLY A 240 17.05 -3.51 7.61
CA GLY A 240 15.94 -4.36 8.08
C GLY A 240 15.54 -4.04 9.52
N ASP A 241 14.65 -4.86 10.10
CA ASP A 241 14.21 -4.71 11.49
C ASP A 241 14.89 -5.72 12.42
N LEU A 242 15.06 -5.37 13.69
CA LEU A 242 15.49 -6.30 14.74
C LEU A 242 14.27 -6.76 15.53
N LYS A 243 13.96 -8.06 15.47
CA LYS A 243 12.86 -8.70 16.17
C LYS A 243 13.42 -9.49 17.34
N VAL A 244 13.02 -9.11 18.55
CA VAL A 244 13.45 -9.78 19.77
C VAL A 244 12.30 -10.62 20.29
N SER A 245 12.43 -11.95 20.25
CA SER A 245 11.44 -12.86 20.81
C SER A 245 11.87 -13.29 22.21
N PHE A 246 10.90 -13.42 23.12
CA PHE A 246 11.19 -13.86 24.48
C PHE A 246 10.75 -15.30 24.69
N GLY A 247 11.71 -16.15 25.07
CA GLY A 247 11.45 -17.51 25.53
C GLY A 247 11.40 -17.57 27.05
N LEU A 248 10.43 -18.30 27.59
CA LEU A 248 10.47 -18.71 28.99
C LEU A 248 11.69 -19.61 29.18
N LEU A 249 12.57 -19.19 30.09
CA LEU A 249 13.64 -20.06 30.56
C LEU A 249 12.99 -21.20 31.37
N TYR A 250 12.59 -22.28 30.70
CA TYR A 250 12.24 -23.52 31.37
C TYR A 250 13.53 -23.98 32.03
N VAL A 251 13.65 -23.75 33.33
CA VAL A 251 14.58 -24.50 34.17
C VAL A 251 14.12 -25.94 34.03
N ILE A 252 14.65 -26.66 33.05
CA ILE A 252 14.62 -28.11 33.04
C ILE A 252 15.44 -28.45 34.27
N CYS A 253 14.73 -28.56 35.39
CA CYS A 253 15.23 -29.13 36.61
C CYS A 253 15.44 -30.60 36.28
N PHE A 254 16.53 -30.91 35.55
CA PHE A 254 17.27 -32.14 35.72
C PHE A 254 17.85 -32.08 37.14
N VAL A 255 16.97 -32.14 38.13
CA VAL A 255 17.28 -32.80 39.39
C VAL A 255 17.56 -34.23 38.95
N ILE A 256 18.84 -34.48 38.71
CA ILE A 256 19.40 -35.81 38.63
C ILE A 256 18.93 -36.51 39.90
N PHE A 257 17.87 -37.29 39.75
CA PHE A 257 17.43 -38.34 40.65
C PHE A 257 18.55 -39.39 40.63
N HIS A 258 19.65 -39.12 41.32
CA HIS A 258 20.56 -40.16 41.82
C HIS A 258 20.41 -40.22 43.33
N LEU A 259 19.28 -40.82 43.72
CA LEU A 259 19.23 -41.75 44.83
C LEU A 259 19.69 -43.12 44.32
#